data_AF-A0A2G5CFK9-F1
#
_entry.id   AF-A0A2G5CFK9-F1
#
_cell.length_a   1.000
_cell.length_b   1.000
_cell.length_c   1.000
_cell.angle_alpha   90.00
_cell.angle_beta   90.00
_cell.angle_gamma   90.00
#
_symmetry.space_group_name_H-M   'P 1'
#
loop_
_entity.id
_entity.type
_entity.pdbx_description
1 polymer ?
#
loop_
_entity_poly.entity_id
_entity_poly.type
_entity_poly.pdbx_seq_one_letter_code
_entity_poly.pdbx_strand_id
1 'polypeptide(L)'
;MTEHSARTSTTGSYCRPGVIAGKAAGMSVIVVPSLPNQSELSTSADEVINSLLDLQPEKWGLPPFLDCTLPIEPWYIGGPVIKGFGRGSKVLGIPTANLSAEGYSTILAEHPSGVYFGWARLSTRGVYKMVMSIGWNPYFHNTEKTIEPWLLHDFSEDFYGEELHLAIVGYIRPEANFPSLESLISKIYENRKIAENALDLPLYVRHKDAPYLTGSLQPKEHD
;
A
#
# COMPACT_ATOMS: atom_id res chain seq x y z
N MET A 1 -2.86 63.10 -5.07
CA MET A 1 -4.00 62.35 -4.49
C MET A 1 -3.63 60.89 -4.60
N THR A 2 -3.16 60.35 -3.48
CA THR A 2 -2.56 59.02 -3.36
C THR A 2 -3.65 58.06 -2.89
N GLU A 3 -4.05 57.11 -3.73
CA GLU A 3 -4.93 56.01 -3.32
C GLU A 3 -4.10 54.97 -2.55
N HIS A 4 -4.26 54.96 -1.23
CA HIS A 4 -3.84 53.84 -0.38
C HIS A 4 -4.95 52.79 -0.42
N SER A 5 -4.76 51.77 -1.25
CA SER A 5 -5.55 50.53 -1.18
C SER A 5 -5.12 49.75 0.07
N ALA A 6 -5.97 49.79 1.10
CA ALA A 6 -5.79 49.01 2.31
C ALA A 6 -6.00 47.52 1.98
N ARG A 7 -4.89 46.76 1.89
CA ARG A 7 -4.94 45.30 2.04
C ARG A 7 -5.28 44.99 3.50
N THR A 8 -6.55 44.69 3.77
CA THR A 8 -6.92 44.01 5.00
C THR A 8 -6.43 42.56 4.93
N SER A 9 -5.31 42.29 5.59
CA SER A 9 -4.83 40.97 5.94
C SER A 9 -5.79 40.32 6.94
N THR A 10 -6.77 39.58 6.44
CA THR A 10 -7.62 38.74 7.30
C THR A 10 -6.97 37.36 7.37
N THR A 11 -5.98 37.20 8.25
CA THR A 11 -5.54 35.89 8.73
C THR A 11 -6.63 35.33 9.66
N GLY A 12 -7.75 34.91 9.06
CA GLY A 12 -8.79 34.18 9.77
C GLY A 12 -8.38 32.72 9.86
N SER A 13 -8.13 32.22 11.06
CA SER A 13 -8.03 30.78 11.35
C SER A 13 -9.39 30.15 11.04
N TYR A 14 -9.58 29.72 9.78
CA TYR A 14 -10.80 29.06 9.36
C TYR A 14 -10.74 27.60 9.81
N CYS A 15 -11.39 27.30 10.94
CA CYS A 15 -11.71 25.92 11.28
C CYS A 15 -12.55 25.32 10.14
N ARG A 16 -12.12 24.15 9.64
CA ARG A 16 -12.81 23.50 8.51
C ARG A 16 -14.27 23.20 8.89
N PRO A 17 -15.26 23.42 7.99
CA PRO A 17 -16.68 23.21 8.29
C PRO A 17 -17.00 21.83 8.88
N GLY A 18 -16.31 20.78 8.43
CA GLY A 18 -16.46 19.42 8.97
C GLY A 18 -16.04 19.31 10.44
N VAL A 19 -15.01 20.03 10.87
CA VAL A 19 -14.57 20.05 12.28
C VAL A 19 -15.61 20.73 13.15
N ILE A 20 -16.08 21.90 12.72
CA ILE A 20 -17.11 22.66 13.43
C ILE A 20 -18.39 21.82 13.58
N ALA A 21 -18.85 21.19 12.50
CA ALA A 21 -20.05 20.36 12.51
C ALA A 21 -19.91 19.15 13.44
N GLY A 22 -18.78 18.43 13.38
CA GLY A 22 -18.53 17.29 14.27
C GLY A 22 -18.51 17.69 15.74
N LYS A 23 -17.81 18.78 16.08
CA LYS A 23 -17.78 19.29 17.46
C LYS A 23 -19.15 19.78 17.93
N ALA A 24 -19.91 20.47 17.08
CA ALA A 24 -21.27 20.90 17.40
C ALA A 24 -22.24 19.73 17.64
N ALA A 25 -22.00 18.60 16.98
CA ALA A 25 -22.73 17.35 17.20
C ALA A 25 -22.26 16.55 18.44
N GLY A 26 -21.28 17.06 19.20
CA GLY A 26 -20.72 16.37 20.36
C GLY A 26 -19.80 15.20 20.02
N MET A 27 -19.30 15.11 18.79
CA MET A 27 -18.37 14.07 18.36
C MET A 27 -16.92 14.42 18.72
N SER A 28 -16.10 13.39 18.88
CA SER A 28 -14.64 13.51 18.81
C SER A 28 -14.21 13.65 17.35
N VAL A 29 -13.36 14.63 17.05
CA VAL A 29 -12.95 14.96 15.68
C VAL A 29 -11.44 14.87 15.55
N ILE A 30 -10.98 14.08 14.58
CA ILE A 30 -9.57 13.95 14.20
C ILE A 30 -9.40 14.51 12.80
N VAL A 31 -8.36 15.30 12.58
CA VAL A 31 -8.06 15.91 11.29
C VAL A 31 -6.81 15.29 10.68
N VAL A 32 -6.93 14.88 9.41
CA VAL A 32 -5.80 14.51 8.55
C VAL A 32 -5.62 15.61 7.51
N PRO A 33 -4.63 16.51 7.65
CA PRO A 33 -4.41 17.57 6.68
C PRO A 33 -3.83 17.00 5.40
N SER A 34 -4.28 17.52 4.25
CA SER A 34 -3.85 17.09 2.92
C SER A 34 -2.40 17.49 2.58
N LEU A 35 -1.78 18.38 3.37
CA LEU A 35 -0.39 18.80 3.23
C LEU A 35 0.28 18.88 4.61
N PRO A 36 1.54 18.46 4.75
CA PRO A 36 2.32 18.67 5.98
C PRO A 36 2.41 20.17 6.29
N ASN A 37 2.36 20.56 7.57
CA ASN A 37 2.42 21.95 8.08
C ASN A 37 1.17 22.84 7.90
N GLN A 38 -0.01 22.28 7.71
CA GLN A 38 -1.29 23.01 7.92
C GLN A 38 -1.96 22.71 9.28
N SER A 39 -1.17 22.32 10.29
CA SER A 39 -1.67 22.02 11.64
C SER A 39 -2.32 23.24 12.32
N GLU A 40 -1.90 24.45 11.97
CA GLU A 40 -2.40 25.71 12.54
C GLU A 40 -3.85 26.08 12.14
N LEU A 41 -4.43 25.34 11.19
CA LEU A 41 -5.79 25.59 10.66
C LEU A 41 -6.90 24.77 11.34
N SER A 42 -6.58 23.97 12.36
CA SER A 42 -7.54 23.04 12.99
C SER A 42 -7.54 23.13 14.52
N THR A 43 -7.61 24.35 15.06
CA THR A 43 -7.56 24.65 16.50
C THR A 43 -8.68 24.03 17.34
N SER A 44 -9.74 23.48 16.71
CA SER A 44 -10.90 22.87 17.39
C SER A 44 -10.99 21.34 17.26
N ALA A 45 -10.07 20.70 16.53
CA ALA A 45 -10.00 19.25 16.47
C ALA A 45 -9.41 18.67 17.76
N ASP A 46 -9.81 17.47 18.14
CA ASP A 46 -9.28 16.80 19.33
C ASP A 46 -7.88 16.20 19.08
N GLU A 47 -7.57 15.85 17.82
CA GLU A 47 -6.24 15.41 17.40
C GLU A 47 -6.01 15.79 15.92
N VAL A 48 -4.77 16.13 15.57
CA VAL A 48 -4.35 16.32 14.18
C VAL A 48 -3.25 15.31 13.90
N ILE A 49 -3.50 14.42 12.94
CA ILE A 49 -2.56 13.35 12.55
C ILE A 49 -2.09 13.59 11.12
N ASN A 50 -0.89 13.16 10.76
CA ASN A 50 -0.32 13.44 9.44
C ASN A 50 -0.88 12.48 8.36
N SER A 51 -1.29 11.29 8.77
CA SER A 51 -1.88 10.26 7.91
C SER A 51 -2.99 9.55 8.66
N LEU A 52 -4.00 9.05 7.94
CA LEU A 52 -5.00 8.16 8.53
C LEU A 52 -4.37 6.89 9.13
N LEU A 53 -3.18 6.50 8.65
CA LEU A 53 -2.39 5.39 9.20
C LEU A 53 -1.89 5.64 10.63
N ASP A 54 -1.78 6.91 11.05
CA ASP A 54 -1.32 7.28 12.39
C ASP A 54 -2.45 7.20 13.43
N LEU A 55 -3.69 6.94 13.00
CA LEU A 55 -4.84 6.85 13.89
C LEU A 55 -4.67 5.68 14.87
N GLN A 56 -4.82 5.98 16.16
CA GLN A 56 -4.86 5.01 17.26
C GLN A 56 -6.28 4.96 17.82
N PRO A 57 -7.16 4.07 17.30
CA PRO A 57 -8.56 3.99 17.72
C PRO A 57 -8.74 3.77 19.24
N GLU A 58 -7.75 3.14 19.87
CA GLU A 58 -7.74 2.78 21.28
C GLU A 58 -7.78 4.01 22.21
N LYS A 59 -7.19 5.15 21.79
CA LYS A 59 -7.30 6.42 22.52
C LYS A 59 -8.74 6.90 22.67
N TRP A 60 -9.62 6.42 21.80
CA TRP A 60 -11.01 6.82 21.68
C TRP A 60 -11.99 5.72 22.14
N GLY A 61 -11.47 4.67 22.80
CA GLY A 61 -12.28 3.54 23.24
C GLY A 61 -12.84 2.67 22.10
N LEU A 62 -12.35 2.88 20.88
CA LEU A 62 -12.63 2.03 19.73
C LEU A 62 -11.72 0.80 19.77
N PRO A 63 -12.16 -0.35 19.21
CA PRO A 63 -11.26 -1.49 19.08
C PRO A 63 -10.03 -1.08 18.26
N PRO A 64 -8.84 -1.62 18.57
CA PRO A 64 -7.69 -1.46 17.69
C PRO A 64 -8.10 -1.88 16.28
N PHE A 65 -7.47 -1.31 15.25
CA PHE A 65 -7.63 -1.87 13.92
C PHE A 65 -7.27 -3.36 14.01
N LEU A 66 -8.29 -4.22 13.85
CA LEU A 66 -8.15 -5.66 14.06
C LEU A 66 -7.13 -6.26 13.08
N ASP A 67 -6.99 -5.57 11.96
CA ASP A 67 -6.11 -5.95 10.87
C ASP A 67 -5.13 -4.80 10.66
N CYS A 68 -3.83 -5.09 10.72
CA CYS A 68 -2.76 -4.18 10.27
C CYS A 68 -2.78 -4.04 8.73
N THR A 69 -3.99 -3.97 8.14
CA THR A 69 -4.25 -3.95 6.71
C THR A 69 -5.32 -2.92 6.39
N LEU A 70 -5.14 -2.22 5.28
CA LEU A 70 -6.17 -1.42 4.65
C LEU A 70 -6.74 -2.16 3.45
N PRO A 71 -8.05 -2.44 3.40
CA PRO A 71 -8.71 -2.85 2.17
C PRO A 71 -8.56 -1.76 1.12
N ILE A 72 -8.30 -2.15 -0.13
CA ILE A 72 -8.25 -1.25 -1.28
C ILE A 72 -9.17 -1.78 -2.39
N GLU A 73 -9.50 -0.94 -3.37
CA GLU A 73 -10.13 -1.43 -4.59
C GLU A 73 -9.16 -2.40 -5.29
N PRO A 74 -9.57 -3.64 -5.57
CA PRO A 74 -8.66 -4.61 -6.14
C PRO A 74 -8.14 -4.19 -7.51
N TRP A 75 -6.85 -4.36 -7.71
CA TRP A 75 -6.20 -4.10 -8.99
C TRP A 75 -5.25 -5.22 -9.36
N TYR A 76 -4.89 -5.26 -10.64
CA TYR A 76 -4.27 -6.43 -11.25
C TYR A 76 -3.08 -6.04 -12.11
N ILE A 77 -2.01 -6.81 -11.98
CA ILE A 77 -0.81 -6.72 -12.82
C ILE A 77 -0.25 -8.12 -13.01
N GLY A 78 0.59 -8.30 -14.01
CA GLY A 78 1.23 -9.58 -14.25
C GLY A 78 2.25 -9.55 -15.36
N GLY A 79 2.95 -10.66 -15.53
CA GLY A 79 3.93 -10.85 -16.58
C GLY A 79 4.94 -11.93 -16.21
N PRO A 80 5.98 -12.12 -17.05
CA PRO A 80 6.99 -13.13 -16.80
C PRO A 80 7.84 -12.75 -15.58
N VAL A 81 8.12 -13.74 -14.73
CA VAL A 81 9.02 -13.55 -13.59
C VAL A 81 10.45 -13.31 -14.06
N ILE A 82 11.01 -12.14 -13.74
CA ILE A 82 12.37 -11.76 -14.13
C ILE A 82 13.36 -11.96 -12.99
N LYS A 83 14.65 -12.04 -13.34
CA LYS A 83 15.73 -12.05 -12.36
C LYS A 83 15.92 -10.65 -11.79
N GLY A 84 15.80 -10.51 -10.47
CA GLY A 84 16.18 -9.28 -9.76
C GLY A 84 17.69 -9.15 -9.59
N PHE A 85 18.12 -8.15 -8.82
CA PHE A 85 19.54 -7.82 -8.60
C PHE A 85 20.28 -8.73 -7.60
N GLY A 86 19.67 -9.85 -7.19
CA GLY A 86 20.31 -10.82 -6.30
C GLY A 86 20.73 -10.26 -4.94
N ARG A 87 20.02 -9.25 -4.40
CA ARG A 87 20.35 -8.52 -3.16
C ARG A 87 20.20 -9.35 -1.86
N GLY A 88 20.35 -10.67 -1.92
CA GLY A 88 20.33 -11.55 -0.76
C GLY A 88 18.98 -12.17 -0.41
N SER A 89 17.94 -11.98 -1.23
CA SER A 89 16.58 -12.52 -0.99
C SER A 89 16.58 -14.02 -0.64
N LYS A 90 17.32 -14.85 -1.38
CA LYS A 90 17.50 -16.29 -1.06
C LYS A 90 18.30 -16.54 0.22
N VAL A 91 19.34 -15.75 0.49
CA VAL A 91 20.17 -15.88 1.71
C VAL A 91 19.37 -15.50 2.97
N LEU A 92 18.44 -14.55 2.83
CA LEU A 92 17.55 -14.09 3.89
C LEU A 92 16.31 -14.98 4.07
N GLY A 93 16.11 -15.99 3.22
CA GLY A 93 14.95 -16.87 3.24
C GLY A 93 13.66 -16.23 2.73
N ILE A 94 13.76 -15.17 1.91
CA ILE A 94 12.64 -14.37 1.41
C ILE A 94 12.67 -14.39 -0.13
N PRO A 95 12.26 -15.49 -0.79
CA PRO A 95 12.35 -15.63 -2.24
C PRO A 95 11.31 -14.76 -2.98
N THR A 96 11.69 -13.54 -3.34
CA THR A 96 10.85 -12.66 -4.16
C THR A 96 10.96 -12.96 -5.65
N ALA A 97 9.82 -13.01 -6.33
CA ALA A 97 9.69 -13.00 -7.78
C ALA A 97 9.65 -11.54 -8.25
N ASN A 98 10.52 -11.12 -9.16
CA ASN A 98 10.50 -9.74 -9.64
C ASN A 98 9.62 -9.66 -10.89
N LEU A 99 8.85 -8.57 -11.03
CA LEU A 99 8.10 -8.26 -12.26
C LEU A 99 8.62 -6.96 -12.89
N SER A 100 8.49 -6.86 -14.20
CA SER A 100 8.75 -5.60 -14.91
C SER A 100 7.66 -4.58 -14.59
N ALA A 101 8.03 -3.30 -14.47
CA ALA A 101 7.09 -2.19 -14.38
C ALA A 101 6.64 -1.69 -15.76
N GLU A 102 7.27 -2.17 -16.84
CA GLU A 102 6.92 -1.86 -18.21
C GLU A 102 5.44 -2.20 -18.47
N GLY A 103 4.70 -1.26 -19.08
CA GLY A 103 3.26 -1.40 -19.32
C GLY A 103 2.36 -1.09 -18.10
N TYR A 104 2.92 -0.96 -16.89
CA TYR A 104 2.17 -0.69 -15.66
C TYR A 104 2.53 0.65 -14.99
N SER A 105 3.29 1.51 -15.65
CA SER A 105 3.77 2.78 -15.07
C SER A 105 2.64 3.67 -14.54
N THR A 106 1.53 3.80 -15.27
CA THR A 106 0.38 4.62 -14.87
C THR A 106 -0.29 4.07 -13.61
N ILE A 107 -0.65 2.78 -13.59
CA ILE A 107 -1.30 2.16 -12.43
C ILE A 107 -0.37 2.15 -11.21
N LEU A 108 0.93 1.92 -11.42
CA LEU A 108 1.92 2.00 -10.34
C LEU A 108 2.09 3.42 -9.82
N ALA A 109 1.94 4.47 -10.64
CA ALA A 109 2.02 5.86 -10.19
C ALA A 109 0.83 6.25 -9.30
N GLU A 110 -0.35 5.69 -9.55
CA GLU A 110 -1.58 5.93 -8.77
C GLU A 110 -1.53 5.30 -7.37
N HIS A 111 -0.70 4.28 -7.17
CA HIS A 111 -0.59 3.55 -5.90
C HIS A 111 0.66 3.95 -5.11
N PRO A 112 0.57 4.21 -3.79
CA PRO A 112 1.73 4.58 -2.99
C PRO A 112 2.77 3.45 -2.93
N SER A 113 4.05 3.79 -2.80
CA SER A 113 5.07 2.78 -2.49
C SER A 113 4.84 2.19 -1.10
N GLY A 114 5.17 0.92 -0.93
CA GLY A 114 4.99 0.20 0.32
C GLY A 114 4.74 -1.29 0.13
N VAL A 115 4.18 -1.89 1.17
CA VAL A 115 3.91 -3.33 1.24
C VAL A 115 2.42 -3.57 1.06
N TYR A 116 2.11 -4.46 0.12
CA TYR A 116 0.78 -4.90 -0.26
C TYR A 116 0.62 -6.39 -0.03
N PHE A 117 -0.60 -6.89 -0.11
CA PHE A 117 -0.89 -8.32 -0.08
C PHE A 117 -2.04 -8.67 -1.04
N GLY A 118 -2.13 -9.96 -1.35
CA GLY A 118 -3.12 -10.45 -2.29
C GLY A 118 -2.88 -11.88 -2.74
N TRP A 119 -3.33 -12.16 -3.95
CA TRP A 119 -3.27 -13.48 -4.57
C TRP A 119 -2.37 -13.46 -5.80
N ALA A 120 -1.59 -14.51 -5.95
CA ALA A 120 -0.62 -14.68 -7.01
C ALA A 120 -0.86 -16.00 -7.75
N ARG A 121 -1.10 -15.95 -9.05
CA ARG A 121 -1.26 -17.13 -9.91
C ARG A 121 -0.01 -17.32 -10.74
N LEU A 122 0.68 -18.43 -10.52
CA LEU A 122 1.70 -18.95 -11.43
C LEU A 122 1.03 -19.88 -12.43
N SER A 123 1.12 -19.60 -13.72
CA SER A 123 0.36 -20.26 -14.79
C SER A 123 0.41 -21.79 -14.76
N THR A 124 1.54 -22.39 -14.35
CA THR A 124 1.73 -23.84 -14.29
C THR A 124 1.54 -24.44 -12.89
N ARG A 125 1.54 -23.63 -11.82
CA ARG A 125 1.59 -24.13 -10.43
C ARG A 125 0.33 -23.89 -9.61
N GLY A 126 -0.40 -22.81 -9.88
CA GLY A 126 -1.67 -22.49 -9.22
C GLY A 126 -1.70 -21.13 -8.53
N VAL A 127 -2.70 -20.92 -7.67
CA VAL A 127 -2.92 -19.66 -6.95
C VAL A 127 -2.40 -19.76 -5.52
N TYR A 128 -1.61 -18.76 -5.10
CA TYR A 128 -0.96 -18.67 -3.80
C TYR A 128 -1.27 -17.33 -3.14
N LYS A 129 -1.24 -17.30 -1.80
CA LYS A 129 -1.19 -16.05 -1.05
C LYS A 129 0.15 -15.35 -1.35
N MET A 130 0.14 -14.02 -1.34
CA MET A 130 1.36 -13.25 -1.53
C MET A 130 1.41 -12.01 -0.65
N VAL A 131 2.64 -11.61 -0.31
CA VAL A 131 2.97 -10.26 0.15
C VAL A 131 3.88 -9.63 -0.91
N MET A 132 3.74 -8.34 -1.17
CA MET A 132 4.45 -7.69 -2.27
C MET A 132 5.00 -6.34 -1.84
N SER A 133 6.25 -6.07 -2.20
CA SER A 133 6.82 -4.73 -2.09
C SER A 133 6.67 -4.00 -3.42
N ILE A 134 6.20 -2.75 -3.36
CA ILE A 134 6.30 -1.77 -4.44
C ILE A 134 7.21 -0.65 -3.95
N GLY A 135 8.36 -0.47 -4.60
CA GLY A 135 9.36 0.53 -4.19
C GLY A 135 9.92 1.27 -5.39
N TRP A 136 10.92 2.12 -5.19
CA TRP A 136 11.63 2.81 -6.29
C TRP A 136 12.99 2.15 -6.55
N ASN A 137 13.38 2.07 -7.83
CA ASN A 137 14.70 1.51 -8.20
C ASN A 137 15.81 2.58 -8.16
N PRO A 138 16.75 2.53 -7.20
CA PRO A 138 17.83 3.52 -7.10
C PRO A 138 18.79 3.49 -8.30
N TYR A 139 18.90 2.35 -8.99
CA TYR A 139 19.82 2.16 -10.12
C TYR A 139 19.28 2.70 -11.46
N PHE A 140 17.98 2.93 -11.53
CA PHE A 140 17.32 3.52 -12.70
C PHE A 140 16.91 4.97 -12.40
N HIS A 141 17.76 5.70 -11.68
CA HIS A 141 17.51 7.09 -11.27
C HIS A 141 16.13 7.31 -10.61
N ASN A 142 15.56 6.30 -9.94
CA ASN A 142 14.19 6.30 -9.41
C ASN A 142 13.13 6.72 -10.45
N THR A 143 13.29 6.41 -11.73
CA THR A 143 12.27 6.71 -12.75
C THR A 143 11.13 5.70 -12.75
N GLU A 144 11.40 4.48 -12.27
CA GLU A 144 10.43 3.38 -12.27
C GLU A 144 10.35 2.70 -10.90
N LYS A 145 9.15 2.23 -10.59
CA LYS A 145 8.89 1.43 -9.40
C LYS A 145 9.31 -0.02 -9.61
N THR A 146 9.79 -0.70 -8.58
CA THR A 146 10.01 -2.15 -8.57
C THR A 146 8.79 -2.86 -8.03
N ILE A 147 8.53 -4.07 -8.53
CA ILE A 147 7.45 -4.95 -8.07
C ILE A 147 8.07 -6.27 -7.63
N GLU A 148 8.00 -6.55 -6.33
CA GLU A 148 8.69 -7.69 -5.71
C GLU A 148 7.71 -8.53 -4.85
N PRO A 149 6.83 -9.33 -5.47
CA PRO A 149 5.99 -10.30 -4.76
C PRO A 149 6.83 -11.43 -4.16
N TRP A 150 6.52 -11.77 -2.92
CA TRP A 150 6.88 -13.02 -2.27
C TRP A 150 5.64 -13.90 -2.17
N LEU A 151 5.63 -14.97 -2.95
CA LEU A 151 4.59 -16.00 -2.88
C LEU A 151 4.82 -16.81 -1.60
N LEU A 152 3.78 -16.93 -0.79
CA LEU A 152 3.84 -17.54 0.55
C LEU A 152 3.72 -19.06 0.44
N HIS A 153 4.70 -19.65 -0.24
CA HIS A 153 4.81 -21.08 -0.49
C HIS A 153 6.27 -21.50 -0.66
N ASP A 154 6.58 -22.72 -0.25
CA ASP A 154 7.93 -23.28 -0.34
C ASP A 154 8.08 -24.03 -1.67
N PHE A 155 8.66 -23.36 -2.67
CA PHE A 155 8.94 -23.97 -3.96
C PHE A 155 10.28 -24.71 -3.94
N SER A 156 10.31 -25.93 -4.49
CA SER A 156 11.56 -26.70 -4.67
C SER A 156 12.43 -26.19 -5.81
N GLU A 157 11.84 -25.48 -6.76
CA GLU A 157 12.48 -25.00 -7.99
C GLU A 157 12.10 -23.55 -8.28
N ASP A 158 13.05 -22.78 -8.81
CA ASP A 158 12.80 -21.43 -9.33
C ASP A 158 11.79 -21.48 -10.50
N PHE A 159 11.11 -20.35 -10.73
CA PHE A 159 10.08 -20.20 -11.77
C PHE A 159 10.32 -18.93 -12.61
N TYR A 160 11.58 -18.60 -12.89
CA TYR A 160 11.92 -17.52 -13.81
C TYR A 160 11.35 -17.77 -15.20
N GLY A 161 10.80 -16.72 -15.82
CA GLY A 161 10.13 -16.77 -17.11
C GLY A 161 8.71 -17.34 -17.08
N GLU A 162 8.25 -17.87 -15.93
CA GLU A 162 6.86 -18.28 -15.79
C GLU A 162 5.96 -17.04 -15.69
N GLU A 163 4.78 -17.10 -16.34
CA GLU A 163 3.76 -16.04 -16.25
C GLU A 163 3.13 -16.02 -14.86
N LEU A 164 3.27 -14.88 -14.20
CA LEU A 164 2.77 -14.58 -12.86
C LEU A 164 1.71 -13.48 -12.93
N HIS A 165 0.50 -13.78 -12.49
CA HIS A 165 -0.61 -12.82 -12.40
C HIS A 165 -0.89 -12.49 -10.94
N LEU A 166 -1.05 -11.22 -10.62
CA LEU A 166 -1.28 -10.72 -9.27
C LEU A 166 -2.65 -10.04 -9.17
N ALA A 167 -3.39 -10.37 -8.11
CA ALA A 167 -4.55 -9.63 -7.65
C ALA A 167 -4.20 -8.98 -6.31
N ILE A 168 -4.06 -7.67 -6.31
CA ILE A 168 -3.72 -6.88 -5.13
C ILE A 168 -5.02 -6.44 -4.47
N VAL A 169 -5.21 -6.75 -3.19
CA VAL A 169 -6.50 -6.58 -2.50
C VAL A 169 -6.41 -5.76 -1.22
N GLY A 170 -5.19 -5.48 -0.77
CA GLY A 170 -4.99 -4.65 0.40
C GLY A 170 -3.56 -4.16 0.55
N TYR A 171 -3.41 -3.19 1.43
CA TYR A 171 -2.16 -2.52 1.78
C TYR A 171 -1.81 -2.78 3.25
N ILE A 172 -0.54 -3.01 3.56
CA ILE A 172 -0.07 -3.26 4.93
C ILE A 172 0.57 -2.00 5.51
N ARG A 173 1.56 -1.42 4.83
CA ARG A 173 2.36 -0.31 5.36
C ARG A 173 3.16 0.44 4.29
N PRO A 174 3.59 1.69 4.57
CA PRO A 174 4.56 2.38 3.73
C PRO A 174 5.96 1.76 3.80
N GLU A 175 6.81 2.14 2.86
CA GLU A 175 8.25 1.88 2.94
C GLU A 175 8.82 2.48 4.24
N ALA A 176 9.79 1.80 4.83
CA ALA A 176 10.40 2.21 6.09
C ALA A 176 11.89 1.94 6.04
N ASN A 177 12.66 2.82 6.68
CA ASN A 177 14.08 2.61 6.92
C ASN A 177 14.25 1.74 8.17
N PHE A 178 15.15 0.78 8.10
CA PHE A 178 15.41 -0.16 9.20
C PHE A 178 16.82 0.05 9.74
N PRO A 179 17.00 0.16 11.07
CA PRO A 179 18.30 0.40 11.68
C PRO A 179 19.25 -0.81 11.56
N SER A 180 18.72 -2.01 11.28
CA SER A 180 19.51 -3.23 11.09
C SER A 180 18.84 -4.20 10.12
N LEU A 181 19.64 -5.11 9.55
CA LEU A 181 19.14 -6.20 8.71
C LEU A 181 18.15 -7.10 9.46
N GLU A 182 18.40 -7.41 10.73
CA GLU A 182 17.50 -8.21 11.57
C GLU A 182 16.13 -7.54 11.73
N SER A 183 16.11 -6.22 11.96
CA SER A 183 14.85 -5.48 12.09
C SER A 183 14.06 -5.45 10.78
N LEU A 184 14.74 -5.38 9.63
CA LEU A 184 14.13 -5.52 8.31
C LEU A 184 13.53 -6.91 8.13
N ILE A 185 14.30 -7.98 8.38
CA ILE A 185 13.84 -9.37 8.25
C ILE A 185 12.62 -9.60 9.15
N SER A 186 12.71 -9.23 10.42
CA SER A 186 11.62 -9.35 11.40
C SER A 186 10.34 -8.70 10.88
N LYS A 187 10.46 -7.49 10.33
CA LYS A 187 9.31 -6.78 9.76
C LYS A 187 8.76 -7.45 8.51
N ILE A 188 9.59 -8.06 7.68
CA ILE A 188 9.13 -8.81 6.50
C ILE A 188 8.31 -10.04 6.92
N TYR A 189 8.76 -10.79 7.91
CA TYR A 189 8.01 -11.93 8.45
C TYR A 189 6.72 -11.51 9.15
N GLU A 190 6.71 -10.35 9.81
CA GLU A 190 5.48 -9.75 10.34
C GLU A 190 4.47 -9.47 9.22
N ASN A 191 4.90 -8.85 8.11
CA ASN A 191 4.03 -8.58 6.96
C ASN A 191 3.49 -9.88 6.34
N ARG A 192 4.32 -10.93 6.26
CA ARG A 192 3.89 -12.27 5.82
C ARG A 192 2.75 -12.79 6.70
N LYS A 193 2.91 -12.76 8.02
CA LYS A 193 1.89 -13.24 8.96
C LYS A 193 0.59 -12.44 8.85
N ILE A 194 0.69 -11.12 8.70
CA ILE A 194 -0.45 -10.23 8.46
C ILE A 194 -1.19 -10.66 7.18
N ALA A 195 -0.47 -10.82 6.06
CA ALA A 195 -1.05 -11.24 4.80
C ALA A 195 -1.70 -12.64 4.87
N GLU A 196 -1.05 -13.61 5.53
CA GLU A 196 -1.58 -14.96 5.71
C GLU A 196 -2.93 -14.93 6.43
N ASN A 197 -3.01 -14.21 7.55
CA ASN A 197 -4.23 -14.09 8.35
C ASN A 197 -5.32 -13.32 7.60
N ALA A 198 -4.97 -12.18 6.98
CA ALA A 198 -5.92 -11.35 6.27
C ALA A 198 -6.56 -12.11 5.09
N LEU A 199 -5.77 -12.85 4.31
CA LEU A 199 -6.27 -13.56 3.12
C LEU A 199 -7.23 -14.73 3.44
N ASP A 200 -7.35 -15.14 4.71
CA ASP A 200 -8.37 -16.10 5.16
C ASP A 200 -9.71 -15.44 5.54
N LEU A 201 -9.76 -14.11 5.66
CA LEU A 201 -11.00 -13.40 5.96
C LEU A 201 -11.95 -13.42 4.74
N PRO A 202 -13.28 -13.49 4.96
CA PRO A 202 -14.27 -13.52 3.89
C PRO A 202 -14.16 -12.37 2.88
N LEU A 203 -13.70 -11.21 3.34
CA LEU A 203 -13.46 -10.02 2.52
C LEU A 203 -12.43 -10.28 1.40
N TYR A 204 -11.36 -11.01 1.72
CA TYR A 204 -10.21 -11.17 0.86
C TYR A 204 -10.15 -12.53 0.15
N VAL A 205 -10.68 -13.59 0.78
CA VAL A 205 -10.60 -14.96 0.26
C VAL A 205 -11.27 -15.12 -1.12
N ARG A 206 -12.36 -14.39 -1.36
CA ARG A 206 -13.10 -14.39 -2.64
C ARG A 206 -12.25 -13.99 -3.84
N HIS A 207 -11.18 -13.21 -3.63
CA HIS A 207 -10.33 -12.72 -4.70
C HIS A 207 -9.35 -13.77 -5.23
N LYS A 208 -9.23 -14.93 -4.55
CA LYS A 208 -8.50 -16.09 -5.06
C LYS A 208 -9.04 -16.57 -6.42
N ASP A 209 -10.35 -16.46 -6.59
CA ASP A 209 -11.08 -16.90 -7.79
C ASP A 209 -11.39 -15.73 -8.73
N ALA A 210 -10.66 -14.61 -8.62
CA ALA A 210 -10.84 -13.46 -9.51
C ALA A 210 -10.64 -13.88 -10.98
N PRO A 211 -11.50 -13.42 -11.92
CA PRO A 211 -11.42 -13.80 -13.34
C PRO A 211 -10.04 -13.60 -13.99
N TYR A 212 -9.28 -12.60 -13.52
CA TYR A 212 -7.91 -12.33 -13.95
C TYR A 212 -6.92 -13.45 -13.58
N LEU A 213 -7.13 -14.11 -12.44
CA LEU A 213 -6.29 -15.23 -11.96
C LEU A 213 -6.76 -16.58 -12.52
N THR A 214 -8.04 -16.73 -12.85
CA THR A 214 -8.59 -17.98 -13.37
C THR A 214 -8.47 -18.10 -14.90
N GLY A 215 -7.95 -17.08 -15.59
CA GLY A 215 -7.81 -17.07 -17.05
C GLY A 215 -9.12 -16.83 -17.81
N SER A 216 -10.15 -16.33 -17.13
CA SER A 216 -11.47 -16.06 -17.72
C SER A 216 -11.56 -14.69 -18.39
N LEU A 217 -10.57 -13.82 -18.18
CA LEU A 217 -10.39 -12.57 -18.92
C LEU A 217 -9.23 -12.73 -19.90
N GLN A 218 -9.56 -12.85 -21.19
CA GLN A 218 -8.61 -12.53 -22.25
C GLN A 218 -8.36 -11.01 -22.19
N PRO A 219 -7.10 -10.52 -22.23
CA PRO A 219 -6.84 -9.10 -22.35
C PRO A 219 -7.55 -8.58 -23.60
N LYS A 220 -8.35 -7.52 -23.46
CA LYS A 220 -8.70 -6.70 -24.63
C LYS A 220 -7.40 -6.03 -25.05
N GLU A 221 -6.90 -6.38 -26.22
CA GLU A 221 -5.85 -5.60 -26.88
C GLU A 221 -6.34 -4.14 -26.94
N HIS A 222 -5.55 -3.25 -26.34
CA HIS A 222 -5.69 -1.83 -26.58
C HIS A 222 -4.95 -1.54 -27.89
N ASP A 223 -5.72 -1.45 -28.98
CA ASP A 223 -5.31 -0.84 -30.25
C ASP A 223 -4.92 0.65 -30.07
#